data_AF-A0A951GIA3-F1
#
_entry.id   AF-A0A951GIA3-F1
#
_cell.length_a   1.000
_cell.length_b   1.000
_cell.length_c   1.000
_cell.angle_alpha   90.00
_cell.angle_beta   90.00
_cell.angle_gamma   90.00
#
_symmetry.space_group_name_H-M   'P 1'
#
loop_
_entity.id
_entity.type
_entity.pdbx_description
1 polymer ?
#
loop_
_entity_poly.entity_id
_entity_poly.type
_entity_poly.pdbx_seq_one_letter_code
_entity_poly.pdbx_strand_id
1 'polypeptide(L)'
;MSEPPPETMDRRTQLAADRTMLAAERTYAAWMRTGLAAMASGVGARSLLKGVIPAWSIRALGTTLILFSAFSFVAAVWREVNPGPPPPWPDLRRLPRWILLAINTVLLIATLAMLAGIWAR
;
A
#
# COMPACT_ATOMS: atom_id res chain seq x y z
N MET A 1 35.41 -19.58 26.41
CA MET A 1 34.53 -18.88 25.45
C MET A 1 34.17 -19.89 24.38
N SER A 2 33.11 -20.67 24.59
CA SER A 2 32.73 -21.77 23.69
C SER A 2 31.93 -21.20 22.53
N GLU A 3 32.34 -21.45 21.29
CA GLU A 3 31.55 -21.08 20.12
C GLU A 3 30.20 -21.80 20.16
N PRO A 4 29.06 -21.08 19.98
CA PRO A 4 27.75 -21.71 19.98
C PRO A 4 27.60 -22.65 18.77
N PRO A 5 26.88 -23.78 18.91
CA PRO A 5 26.70 -24.75 17.82
C PRO A 5 26.05 -24.09 16.59
N PRO A 6 26.42 -24.51 15.36
CA PRO A 6 26.01 -23.85 14.10
C PRO A 6 24.49 -23.67 13.97
N GLU A 7 23.71 -24.61 14.48
CA GLU A 7 22.24 -24.58 14.49
C GLU A 7 21.65 -23.38 15.26
N THR A 8 22.37 -22.87 16.27
CA THR A 8 21.94 -21.69 17.05
C THR A 8 22.19 -20.39 16.30
N MET A 9 23.24 -20.33 15.46
CA MET A 9 23.53 -19.17 14.62
C MET A 9 22.55 -19.05 13.46
N ASP A 10 22.18 -20.18 12.85
CA ASP A 10 21.16 -20.20 11.79
C ASP A 10 19.79 -19.76 12.32
N ARG A 11 19.37 -20.23 13.50
CA ARG A 11 18.06 -19.86 14.07
C ARG A 11 17.98 -18.39 14.46
N ARG A 12 19.07 -17.79 14.96
CA ARG A 12 19.12 -16.33 15.23
C ARG A 12 19.03 -15.51 13.94
N THR A 13 19.68 -15.97 12.88
CA THR A 13 19.66 -15.33 11.55
C THR A 13 18.28 -15.40 10.92
N GLN A 14 17.60 -16.55 11.00
CA GLN A 14 16.21 -16.73 10.57
C GLN A 14 15.27 -15.78 11.34
N LEU A 15 15.35 -15.78 12.68
CA LEU A 15 14.54 -14.87 13.50
C LEU A 15 14.81 -13.38 13.21
N ALA A 16 16.01 -13.01 12.76
CA ALA A 16 16.30 -11.65 12.33
C ALA A 16 15.66 -11.33 10.96
N ALA A 17 15.72 -12.26 10.01
CA ALA A 17 15.06 -12.14 8.70
C ALA A 17 13.53 -12.00 8.87
N ASP A 18 12.91 -12.83 9.69
CA ASP A 18 11.46 -12.83 9.94
C ASP A 18 10.96 -11.47 10.47
N ARG A 19 11.73 -10.84 11.37
CA ARG A 19 11.39 -9.51 11.91
C ARG A 19 11.43 -8.42 10.86
N THR A 20 12.39 -8.48 9.93
CA THR A 20 12.47 -7.50 8.83
C THR A 20 11.32 -7.66 7.85
N MET A 21 10.88 -8.89 7.60
CA MET A 21 9.71 -9.17 6.76
C MET A 21 8.40 -8.70 7.42
N LEU A 22 8.16 -9.03 8.68
CA LEU A 22 6.97 -8.59 9.41
C LEU A 22 6.89 -7.06 9.50
N ALA A 23 8.04 -6.37 9.60
CA ALA A 23 8.08 -4.91 9.54
C ALA A 23 7.66 -4.39 8.16
N ALA A 24 8.13 -5.03 7.08
CA ALA A 24 7.76 -4.67 5.71
C ALA A 24 6.25 -4.84 5.44
N GLU A 25 5.64 -5.94 5.91
CA GLU A 25 4.20 -6.18 5.79
C GLU A 25 3.36 -5.12 6.50
N ARG A 26 3.79 -4.67 7.68
CA ARG A 26 3.10 -3.58 8.40
C ARG A 26 3.16 -2.27 7.63
N THR A 27 4.31 -1.94 7.03
CA THR A 27 4.42 -0.74 6.20
C THR A 27 3.48 -0.85 4.99
N TYR A 28 3.42 -2.00 4.33
CA TYR A 28 2.49 -2.22 3.22
C TYR A 28 1.02 -2.07 3.65
N ALA A 29 0.63 -2.71 4.76
CA ALA A 29 -0.72 -2.61 5.30
C ALA A 29 -1.08 -1.16 5.71
N ALA A 30 -0.09 -0.41 6.23
CA ALA A 30 -0.27 1.02 6.52
C ALA A 30 -0.55 1.83 5.24
N TRP A 31 0.22 1.61 4.16
CA TRP A 31 -0.01 2.26 2.87
C TRP A 31 -1.37 1.92 2.26
N MET A 32 -1.80 0.66 2.33
CA MET A 32 -3.13 0.24 1.85
C MET A 32 -4.25 0.94 2.61
N ARG A 33 -4.14 0.99 3.94
CA ARG A 33 -5.14 1.63 4.80
C ARG A 33 -5.26 3.13 4.53
N THR A 34 -4.15 3.84 4.38
CA THR A 34 -4.18 5.28 4.09
C THR A 34 -4.69 5.57 2.69
N GLY A 35 -4.34 4.75 1.69
CA GLY A 35 -4.89 4.86 0.34
C GLY A 35 -6.42 4.68 0.31
N LEU A 36 -6.92 3.59 0.91
CA LEU A 36 -8.36 3.32 1.00
C LEU A 36 -9.13 4.43 1.74
N ALA A 37 -8.59 4.93 2.85
CA ALA A 37 -9.20 6.03 3.59
C ALA A 37 -9.25 7.33 2.76
N ALA A 38 -8.19 7.64 2.01
CA ALA A 38 -8.17 8.79 1.11
C ALA A 38 -9.18 8.62 -0.04
N MET A 39 -9.26 7.45 -0.66
CA MET A 39 -10.23 7.16 -1.71
C MET A 39 -11.68 7.30 -1.21
N ALA A 40 -12.01 6.68 -0.07
CA ALA A 40 -13.34 6.79 0.53
C ALA A 40 -13.68 8.25 0.89
N SER A 41 -12.71 8.99 1.43
CA SER A 41 -12.88 10.40 1.78
C SER A 41 -13.06 11.28 0.54
N GLY A 42 -12.34 11.02 -0.56
CA GLY A 42 -12.49 11.78 -1.81
C GLY A 42 -13.89 11.66 -2.43
N VAL A 43 -14.49 10.46 -2.35
CA VAL A 43 -15.87 10.21 -2.79
C VAL A 43 -16.88 10.80 -1.81
N GLY A 44 -16.68 10.56 -0.51
CA GLY A 44 -17.57 11.03 0.55
C GLY A 44 -17.65 12.56 0.62
N ALA A 45 -16.51 13.24 0.43
CA ALA A 45 -16.43 14.69 0.39
C ALA A 45 -17.36 15.29 -0.69
N ARG A 46 -17.45 14.67 -1.87
CA ARG A 46 -18.35 15.16 -2.93
C ARG A 46 -19.83 15.05 -2.56
N SER A 47 -20.22 14.01 -1.83
CA SER A 47 -21.61 13.82 -1.39
C SER A 47 -21.97 14.74 -0.22
N LEU A 48 -21.05 14.94 0.72
CA LEU A 48 -21.29 15.73 1.94
C LEU A 48 -21.25 17.24 1.68
N LEU A 49 -20.37 17.71 0.79
CA LEU A 49 -20.14 19.14 0.57
C LEU A 49 -20.99 19.71 -0.57
N LYS A 50 -21.83 18.88 -1.22
CA LYS A 50 -22.71 19.29 -2.32
C LYS A 50 -23.69 20.36 -1.82
N GLY A 51 -23.56 21.59 -2.32
CA GLY A 51 -24.42 22.72 -1.94
C GLY A 51 -23.89 23.60 -0.81
N VAL A 52 -22.76 23.24 -0.17
CA VAL A 52 -22.12 24.04 0.89
C VAL A 52 -20.97 24.89 0.35
N ILE A 53 -20.18 24.34 -0.56
CA ILE A 53 -19.01 25.00 -1.17
C ILE A 53 -19.06 24.98 -2.70
N PRO A 54 -18.30 25.88 -3.37
CA PRO A 54 -18.24 25.92 -4.81
C PRO A 54 -17.84 24.57 -5.43
N ALA A 55 -18.53 24.19 -6.51
CA ALA A 55 -18.33 22.89 -7.14
C ALA A 55 -16.88 22.63 -7.59
N TRP A 56 -16.13 23.69 -7.95
CA TRP A 56 -14.73 23.59 -8.33
C TRP A 56 -13.84 23.13 -7.16
N SER A 57 -14.13 23.58 -5.93
CA SER A 57 -13.36 23.22 -4.73
C SER A 57 -13.59 21.76 -4.33
N ILE A 58 -14.84 21.29 -4.47
CA ILE A 58 -15.19 19.87 -4.24
C ILE A 58 -14.47 18.97 -5.25
N ARG A 59 -14.44 19.37 -6.53
CA ARG A 59 -13.67 18.64 -7.55
C ARG A 59 -12.18 18.63 -7.21
N ALA A 60 -11.60 19.77 -6.83
CA ALA A 60 -10.18 19.85 -6.47
C ALA A 60 -9.82 18.93 -5.29
N LEU A 61 -10.62 18.96 -4.21
CA LEU A 61 -10.45 18.08 -3.05
C LEU A 61 -10.54 16.60 -3.42
N GLY A 62 -11.60 16.20 -4.13
CA GLY A 62 -11.77 14.83 -4.59
C GLY A 62 -10.61 14.36 -5.47
N THR A 63 -10.15 15.22 -6.39
CA THR A 63 -9.03 14.94 -7.29
C THR A 63 -7.73 14.72 -6.51
N THR A 64 -7.40 15.59 -5.56
CA THR A 64 -6.18 15.47 -4.74
C THR A 64 -6.19 14.20 -3.89
N LEU A 65 -7.33 13.87 -3.26
CA LEU A 65 -7.45 12.65 -2.45
C LEU A 65 -7.35 11.37 -3.30
N ILE A 66 -7.94 11.37 -4.50
CA ILE A 66 -7.85 10.26 -5.47
C ILE A 66 -6.41 10.11 -5.97
N LEU A 67 -5.73 11.21 -6.34
CA LEU A 67 -4.32 11.19 -6.73
C LEU A 67 -3.41 10.70 -5.59
N PHE A 68 -3.67 11.11 -4.36
CA PHE A 68 -2.94 10.64 -3.19
C PHE A 68 -3.14 9.14 -2.94
N SER A 69 -4.34 8.61 -3.22
CA SER A 69 -4.61 7.18 -3.18
C SER A 69 -3.82 6.44 -4.26
N ALA A 70 -3.80 6.95 -5.51
CA ALA A 70 -2.99 6.37 -6.58
C ALA A 70 -1.50 6.34 -6.22
N PHE A 71 -0.99 7.43 -5.65
CA PHE A 71 0.39 7.50 -5.14
C PHE A 71 0.66 6.45 -4.07
N SER A 72 -0.26 6.26 -3.12
CA SER A 72 -0.12 5.25 -2.07
C SER A 72 -0.06 3.82 -2.63
N PHE A 73 -0.82 3.51 -3.68
CA PHE A 73 -0.77 2.21 -4.36
C PHE A 73 0.53 2.03 -5.16
N VAL A 74 1.00 3.07 -5.86
CA VAL A 74 2.29 3.05 -6.56
C VAL A 74 3.45 2.86 -5.58
N ALA A 75 3.43 3.54 -4.43
CA ALA A 75 4.44 3.38 -3.39
C ALA A 75 4.47 1.95 -2.82
N ALA A 76 3.29 1.34 -2.65
CA ALA A 76 3.17 -0.04 -2.21
C ALA A 76 3.74 -1.04 -3.24
N VAL A 77 3.46 -0.83 -4.53
CA VAL A 77 4.02 -1.65 -5.62
C VAL A 77 5.52 -1.43 -5.79
N TRP A 78 6.00 -0.20 -5.73
CA TRP A 78 7.44 0.11 -5.85
C TRP A 78 8.25 -0.56 -4.73
N ARG A 79 7.69 -0.65 -3.52
CA ARG A 79 8.28 -1.38 -2.39
C ARG A 79 8.33 -2.90 -2.62
N GLU A 80 7.33 -3.47 -3.30
CA GLU A 80 7.28 -4.90 -3.65
C GLU A 80 8.20 -5.27 -4.83
N VAL A 81 8.39 -4.35 -5.78
CA VAL A 81 9.26 -4.56 -6.96
C VAL A 81 10.74 -4.31 -6.62
N ASN A 82 11.05 -3.45 -5.64
CA ASN A 82 12.37 -3.32 -5.03
C ASN A 82 12.38 -3.89 -3.60
N PRO A 83 12.17 -5.21 -3.41
CA PRO A 83 12.57 -5.82 -2.16
C PRO A 83 14.10 -5.69 -2.12
N GLY A 84 14.65 -5.13 -1.04
CA GLY A 84 16.09 -5.12 -0.83
C GLY A 84 16.70 -6.53 -0.93
N PRO A 85 18.04 -6.67 -0.89
CA PRO A 85 18.74 -7.93 -1.08
C PRO A 85 18.04 -9.08 -0.35
N PRO A 86 17.66 -10.17 -1.04
CA PRO A 86 16.86 -11.23 -0.44
C PRO A 86 17.61 -11.81 0.76
N PRO A 87 16.98 -11.91 1.95
CA PRO A 87 17.58 -12.60 3.07
C PRO A 87 17.74 -14.09 2.74
N PRO A 88 18.84 -14.73 3.20
CA PRO A 88 19.30 -16.02 2.69
C PRO A 88 18.35 -17.21 2.96
N TRP A 89 17.47 -17.14 3.97
CA TRP A 89 16.48 -18.21 4.24
C TRP A 89 15.18 -17.64 4.84
N PRO A 90 14.14 -17.39 4.05
CA PRO A 90 12.82 -17.00 4.55
C PRO A 90 11.93 -18.24 4.71
N ASP A 91 11.63 -18.65 5.95
CA ASP A 91 10.65 -19.71 6.28
C ASP A 91 9.21 -19.15 6.44
N LEU A 92 9.03 -17.82 6.30
CA LEU A 92 7.69 -17.23 6.24
C LEU A 92 7.11 -17.27 4.82
N ARG A 93 5.86 -17.71 4.75
CA ARG A 93 5.01 -17.74 3.55
C ARG A 93 4.97 -16.33 2.93
N ARG A 94 5.73 -16.11 1.85
CA ARG A 94 5.63 -14.88 1.05
C ARG A 94 4.18 -14.77 0.55
N LEU A 95 3.53 -13.65 0.82
CA LEU A 95 2.32 -13.28 0.10
C LEU A 95 2.65 -13.32 -1.40
N PRO A 96 1.90 -14.08 -2.20
CA PRO A 96 2.25 -14.27 -3.58
C PRO A 96 2.16 -12.93 -4.30
N ARG A 97 3.30 -12.49 -4.87
CA ARG A 97 3.48 -11.19 -5.53
C ARG A 97 2.35 -10.83 -6.51
N TRP A 98 1.77 -11.84 -7.17
CA TRP A 98 0.68 -11.64 -8.12
C TRP A 98 -0.63 -11.17 -7.46
N ILE A 99 -0.95 -11.60 -6.23
CA ILE A 99 -2.15 -11.16 -5.51
C ILE A 99 -2.02 -9.68 -5.15
N LEU A 100 -0.84 -9.27 -4.67
CA LEU A 100 -0.55 -7.87 -4.34
C LEU A 100 -0.60 -6.98 -5.59
N LEU A 101 -0.03 -7.46 -6.70
CA LEU A 101 -0.11 -6.77 -7.98
C LEU A 101 -1.56 -6.64 -8.45
N ALA A 102 -2.34 -7.72 -8.42
CA ALA A 102 -3.75 -7.72 -8.82
C ALA A 102 -4.58 -6.72 -8.00
N ILE A 103 -4.46 -6.74 -6.67
CA ILE A 103 -5.18 -5.82 -5.78
C ILE A 103 -4.82 -4.36 -6.09
N ASN A 104 -3.52 -4.03 -6.20
CA ASN A 104 -3.09 -2.67 -6.54
C ASN A 104 -3.56 -2.23 -7.92
N THR A 105 -3.56 -3.12 -8.90
CA THR A 105 -4.00 -2.81 -10.27
C THR A 105 -5.51 -2.52 -10.29
N VAL A 106 -6.31 -3.34 -9.60
CA VAL A 106 -7.75 -3.11 -9.45
C VAL A 106 -8.03 -1.78 -8.75
N LEU A 107 -7.28 -1.47 -7.69
CA LEU A 107 -7.39 -0.20 -6.97
C LEU A 107 -7.00 1.00 -7.85
N LEU A 108 -5.93 0.90 -8.64
CA LEU A 108 -5.53 1.91 -9.62
C LEU A 108 -6.62 2.14 -10.67
N ILE A 109 -7.20 1.07 -11.22
CA ILE A 109 -8.31 1.16 -12.18
C ILE A 109 -9.52 1.84 -11.54
N ALA A 110 -9.88 1.47 -10.31
CA ALA A 110 -10.98 2.09 -9.58
C ALA A 110 -10.73 3.59 -9.31
N THR A 111 -9.48 3.94 -9.01
CA THR A 111 -9.04 5.34 -8.80
C THR A 111 -9.17 6.16 -10.09
N LEU A 112 -8.72 5.60 -11.22
CA LEU A 112 -8.88 6.22 -12.55
C LEU A 112 -10.35 6.35 -12.96
N ALA A 113 -11.18 5.34 -12.70
CA ALA A 113 -12.61 5.37 -12.96
C ALA A 113 -13.32 6.46 -12.13
N MET A 114 -12.93 6.64 -10.86
CA MET A 114 -13.44 7.73 -10.03
C MET A 114 -13.01 9.09 -10.55
N LEU A 115 -11.74 9.24 -10.95
CA LEU A 115 -11.24 10.47 -11.55
C LEU A 115 -12.05 10.82 -12.82
N ALA A 116 -12.24 9.86 -13.72
CA ALA A 116 -13.07 10.03 -14.91
C ALA A 116 -14.52 10.42 -14.56
N GLY A 117 -15.11 9.82 -13.52
CA GLY A 117 -16.44 10.17 -13.02
C GLY A 117 -16.55 11.58 -12.41
N ILE A 118 -15.44 12.17 -11.96
CA ILE A 118 -15.40 13.58 -11.54
C ILE A 118 -15.46 14.53 -12.74
N TRP A 119 -14.81 14.17 -13.84
CA TRP A 119 -14.72 15.01 -15.03
C TRP A 119 -15.87 14.81 -16.02
N ALA A 120 -16.49 13.62 -16.06
CA ALA A 120 -17.60 13.30 -16.96
C ALA A 120 -18.98 13.83 -16.49
N ARG A 121 -19.06 14.48 -15.32
CA ARG A 121 -20.29 15.06 -14.73
C ARG A 121 -20.03 16.42 -14.09
#